data_AF-A0A5B7EFL1-F1
#
_entry.id   AF-A0A5B7EFL1-F1
#
_cell.length_a   1.000
_cell.length_b   1.000
_cell.length_c   1.000
_cell.angle_alpha   90.00
_cell.angle_beta   90.00
_cell.angle_gamma   90.00
#
_symmetry.space_group_name_H-M   'P 1'
#
loop_
_entity.id
_entity.type
_entity.pdbx_description
1 polymer ?
#
loop_
_entity_poly.entity_id
_entity_poly.type
_entity_poly.pdbx_seq_one_letter_code
_entity_poly.pdbx_strand_id
1 'polypeptide(L)' 'MIMKSHCLKNIKKFSFPHRTVNIWNELSEEIVAVESVHKFKEKLVKCRYGDRSL' A
#
# COMPACT_ATOMS: atom_id res chain seq x y z
N MET A 1 -25.18 -12.51 -20.01
CA MET A 1 -23.85 -13.01 -19.53
C MET A 1 -22.74 -11.94 -19.51
N ILE A 2 -22.94 -10.76 -20.12
CA ILE A 2 -21.94 -9.67 -20.24
C ILE A 2 -21.65 -8.95 -18.90
N MET A 3 -22.63 -8.86 -18.00
CA MET A 3 -22.47 -8.13 -16.73
C MET A 3 -21.43 -8.77 -15.79
N LYS A 4 -21.35 -10.11 -15.75
CA LYS A 4 -20.38 -10.84 -14.92
C LYS A 4 -18.93 -10.66 -15.42
N SER A 5 -18.70 -10.60 -16.72
CA SER A 5 -17.36 -10.40 -17.27
C SER A 5 -16.86 -8.97 -17.06
N HIS A 6 -17.73 -7.96 -17.19
CA HIS A 6 -17.40 -6.59 -16.81
C HIS A 6 -17.17 -6.44 -15.31
N CYS A 7 -17.98 -7.09 -14.47
CA CYS A 7 -17.79 -7.12 -13.03
C CYS A 7 -16.43 -7.71 -12.64
N LEU A 8 -16.05 -8.88 -13.17
CA LEU A 8 -14.75 -9.51 -12.90
C LEU A 8 -13.56 -8.66 -13.39
N LYS A 9 -13.70 -7.99 -14.55
CA LYS A 9 -12.70 -7.04 -15.05
C LYS A 9 -12.53 -5.85 -14.11
N ASN A 10 -13.65 -5.30 -13.62
CA ASN A 10 -13.64 -4.19 -12.68
C ASN A 10 -13.03 -4.60 -11.33
N ILE A 11 -13.38 -5.78 -10.80
CA ILE A 11 -12.79 -6.31 -9.57
C ILE A 11 -11.28 -6.38 -9.72
N LYS A 12 -10.76 -7.02 -10.78
CA LYS A 12 -9.30 -7.08 -11.00
C LYS A 12 -8.67 -5.71 -11.16
N LYS A 13 -9.34 -4.77 -11.84
CA LYS A 13 -8.84 -3.40 -12.06
C LYS A 13 -8.74 -2.57 -10.77
N PHE A 14 -9.68 -2.75 -9.85
CA PHE A 14 -9.77 -1.97 -8.62
C PHE A 14 -9.25 -2.70 -7.37
N SER A 15 -8.83 -3.96 -7.51
CA SER A 15 -8.24 -4.72 -6.42
C SER A 15 -6.74 -4.49 -6.35
N PHE A 16 -6.21 -4.46 -5.13
CA PHE A 16 -4.77 -4.50 -4.91
C PHE A 16 -4.25 -5.94 -4.99
N PRO A 17 -3.02 -6.14 -5.51
CA PRO A 17 -2.35 -7.43 -5.39
C PRO A 17 -2.25 -7.86 -3.93
N HIS A 18 -2.42 -9.16 -3.66
CA HIS A 18 -2.32 -9.71 -2.31
C HIS A 18 -0.98 -9.36 -1.63
N ARG A 19 0.12 -9.36 -2.40
CA ARG A 19 1.45 -8.92 -1.94
C ARG A 19 1.45 -7.48 -1.40
N THR A 20 0.72 -6.57 -2.03
CA THR A 20 0.61 -5.17 -1.58
C THR A 20 -0.14 -5.07 -0.26
N VAL A 21 -1.20 -5.85 -0.09
CA VAL A 21 -1.99 -5.90 1.16
C VAL A 21 -1.15 -6.45 2.31
N ASN A 22 -0.37 -7.51 2.09
CA ASN A 22 0.49 -8.07 3.15
C ASN A 22 1.55 -7.06 3.61
N ILE A 23 2.22 -6.40 2.66
CA ILE A 23 3.20 -5.34 2.98
C ILE A 23 2.53 -4.19 3.75
N TRP A 24 1.31 -3.81 3.40
CA TRP A 24 0.57 -2.76 4.09
C TRP A 24 0.24 -3.15 5.54
N ASN A 25 -0.20 -4.39 5.76
CA ASN A 25 -0.56 -4.89 7.09
C ASN A 25 0.66 -5.10 8.01
N GLU A 26 1.87 -5.21 7.44
CA GLU A 26 3.12 -5.26 8.20
C GLU A 26 3.62 -3.88 8.64
N LEU A 27 3.04 -2.79 8.14
CA LEU A 27 3.41 -1.43 8.57
C LEU A 27 2.85 -1.14 9.97
N SER A 28 3.60 -0.36 10.76
CA SER A 28 3.10 0.13 12.04
C SER A 28 2.02 1.19 11.84
N GLU A 29 1.08 1.26 12.79
CA GLU A 29 0.03 2.29 12.80
C GLU A 29 0.61 3.70 12.76
N GLU A 30 1.76 3.92 13.41
CA GLU A 30 2.46 5.22 13.39
C GLU A 30 2.87 5.66 11.97
N ILE A 31 3.24 4.72 11.09
CA ILE A 31 3.57 5.03 9.70
C ILE A 31 2.29 5.29 8.91
N VAL A 32 1.24 4.50 9.14
CA VAL A 32 -0.03 4.61 8.41
C VAL A 32 -0.82 5.86 8.78
N ALA A 33 -0.78 6.27 10.06
CA ALA A 33 -1.54 7.40 10.62
C ALA A 33 -0.91 8.78 10.33
N VAL A 34 0.13 8.83 9.50
CA VAL A 34 0.81 10.08 9.19
C VAL A 34 -0.09 11.00 8.35
N GLU A 35 -0.14 12.27 8.76
CA GLU A 35 -1.00 13.32 8.21
C GLU A 35 -0.87 13.54 6.69
N SER A 36 0.32 13.30 6.11
CA SER A 36 0.56 13.59 4.69
C SER A 36 1.24 12.44 3.96
N VAL A 37 0.89 12.30 2.68
CA VAL A 37 1.50 11.31 1.78
C VAL A 37 3.01 11.52 1.65
N HIS A 38 3.48 12.77 1.72
CA HIS A 38 4.91 13.06 1.67
C HIS A 38 5.64 12.49 2.90
N LYS A 39 5.13 12.79 4.10
CA LYS A 39 5.69 12.30 5.36
C LYS A 39 5.58 10.76 5.45
N PHE A 40 4.50 10.19 4.92
CA PHE A 40 4.34 8.73 4.78
C PHE A 40 5.47 8.13 3.95
N LYS A 41 5.74 8.67 2.75
CA LYS A 41 6.83 8.19 1.88
C LYS A 41 8.19 8.27 2.56
N GLU A 42 8.47 9.37 3.28
CA GLU A 42 9.74 9.53 4.02
C GLU A 42 9.90 8.48 5.13
N LYS A 43 8.87 8.28 5.97
CA LYS A 43 8.90 7.25 7.02
C LYS A 43 9.02 5.84 6.45
N LEU A 44 8.32 5.54 5.35
CA LEU A 44 8.36 4.22 4.71
C LEU A 44 9.75 3.90 4.14
N VAL A 45 10.44 4.88 3.56
CA VAL A 45 11.83 4.73 3.10
C VAL A 45 12.77 4.50 4.28
N LYS A 46 12.64 5.28 5.36
CA LYS A 46 13.46 5.09 6.58
C LYS A 46 13.26 3.70 7.20
N CYS A 47 12.03 3.22 7.30
CA CYS A 47 11.75 1.88 7.86
C CYS A 47 12.33 0.74 7.02
N ARG A 48 12.47 0.90 5.70
CA ARG A 48 13.01 -0.16 4.81
C ARG A 48 14.53 -0.20 4.76
N TYR A 49 15.19 0.93 4.88
CA TYR A 49 16.64 1.04 4.68
C TYR A 49 17.44 1.26 5.97
N GLY A 50 16.75 1.39 7.11
CA GLY A 50 17.35 1.82 8.37
C GLY A 50 17.68 3.31 8.34
N ASP A 51 18.00 3.88 9.50
CA ASP A 51 18.55 5.23 9.61
C ASP A 51 19.94 5.24 8.96
N ARG A 52 19.98 5.35 7.65
CA ARG A 52 21.22 5.60 6.91
C ARG A 52 21.52 7.09 7.01
N SER A 53 21.64 7.60 8.25
CA SER A 53 22.45 8.78 8.52
C SER A 53 23.89 8.37 8.23
N LEU A 54 24.44 8.94 7.16
CA LEU A 54 25.88 9.09 7.03
C LEU A 54 26.38 10.06 8.10
#